data_AF-A0A532U2A4-F1
#
_entry.id   AF-A0A532U2A4-F1
#
_cell.length_a   1.000
_cell.length_b   1.000
_cell.length_c   1.000
_cell.angle_alpha   90.00
_cell.angle_beta   90.00
_cell.angle_gamma   90.00
#
_symmetry.space_group_name_H-M   'P 1'
#
loop_
_entity.id
_entity.type
_entity.pdbx_description
1 polymer ?
#
loop_
_entity_poly.entity_id
_entity_poly.type
_entity_poly.pdbx_seq_one_letter_code
_entity_poly.pdbx_strand_id
1 'polypeptide(L)'
;MEITRNVILDLLPLYVANEVSADTRTLVEEYLATDPELANIAQDLAKTELPGDIPIPLTKEDEMEAYLEAKRLMFRRTVVVVLAITIGITTTLALGLLAMVWYGVFRLVS
;
A
#
# COMPACT_ATOMS: atom_id res chain seq x y z
N MET A 1 9.64 12.27 -30.17
CA MET A 1 8.43 12.46 -29.33
C MET A 1 8.39 13.93 -28.99
N GLU A 2 7.25 14.58 -29.20
CA GLU A 2 7.05 15.95 -28.75
C GLU A 2 6.50 15.93 -27.33
N ILE A 3 7.10 16.71 -26.44
CA ILE A 3 6.59 16.88 -25.08
C ILE A 3 5.37 17.80 -25.19
N THR A 4 4.22 17.33 -24.72
CA THR A 4 2.98 18.11 -24.77
C THR A 4 2.79 18.93 -23.51
N ARG A 5 1.99 19.99 -23.59
CA ARG A 5 1.62 20.82 -22.44
C ARG A 5 1.05 20.00 -21.28
N ASN A 6 0.27 18.96 -21.58
CA ASN A 6 -0.32 18.08 -20.58
C ASN A 6 0.75 17.28 -19.82
N VAL A 7 1.78 16.81 -20.51
CA VAL A 7 2.92 16.13 -19.85
C VAL A 7 3.62 17.08 -18.89
N ILE A 8 3.77 18.36 -19.25
CA ILE A 8 4.35 19.35 -18.34
C ILE A 8 3.43 19.63 -17.15
N LEU A 9 2.12 19.76 -17.38
CA LEU A 9 1.11 19.91 -16.31
C LEU A 9 1.18 18.77 -15.29
N ASP A 10 1.33 17.53 -15.75
CA ASP A 10 1.46 16.35 -14.89
C ASP A 10 2.76 16.40 -14.04
N LEU A 11 3.82 17.02 -14.57
CA LEU A 11 5.11 17.17 -13.89
C LEU A 11 5.20 18.38 -12.96
N LEU A 12 4.29 19.36 -13.09
CA LEU A 12 4.34 20.61 -12.31
C LEU A 12 4.34 20.41 -10.80
N PRO A 13 3.48 19.56 -10.20
CA PRO A 13 3.50 19.35 -8.75
C PRO A 13 4.87 18.84 -8.26
N LEU A 14 5.45 17.86 -8.96
CA LEU A 14 6.76 17.31 -8.62
C LEU A 14 7.90 18.32 -8.83
N TYR A 15 7.80 19.17 -9.86
CA TYR A 15 8.76 20.24 -10.12
C TYR A 15 8.77 21.28 -8.99
N VAL A 16 7.58 21.71 -8.55
CA VAL A 16 7.40 22.67 -7.44
C VAL A 16 7.88 22.08 -6.12
N ALA A 17 7.57 20.81 -5.85
CA ALA A 17 8.04 20.07 -4.67
C ALA A 17 9.54 19.70 -4.69
N ASN A 18 10.26 20.02 -5.78
CA ASN A 18 11.67 19.67 -5.99
C ASN A 18 11.97 18.16 -5.95
N GLU A 19 11.03 17.34 -6.41
CA GLU A 19 11.11 15.86 -6.45
C GLU A 19 11.43 15.29 -7.84
N VAL A 20 11.84 16.14 -8.79
CA VAL A 20 12.23 15.74 -10.14
C VAL A 20 13.75 15.71 -10.32
N SER A 21 14.24 14.89 -11.27
CA SER A 21 15.66 14.90 -11.65
C SER A 21 16.08 16.23 -12.27
N ALA A 22 17.38 16.53 -12.26
CA ALA A 22 17.94 17.75 -12.87
C ALA A 22 17.55 17.89 -14.35
N ASP A 23 17.63 16.79 -15.11
CA ASP A 23 17.26 16.79 -16.54
C ASP A 23 15.77 17.15 -16.76
N THR A 24 14.89 16.63 -15.89
CA THR A 24 13.44 16.91 -15.96
C THR A 24 13.15 18.35 -15.56
N ARG A 25 13.88 18.89 -14.57
CA ARG A 25 13.78 20.27 -14.11
C ARG A 25 14.11 21.25 -15.24
N THR A 26 15.23 21.06 -15.92
CA THR A 26 15.64 21.90 -17.06
C THR A 26 14.59 21.86 -18.17
N LEU A 27 14.05 20.68 -18.47
CA LEU A 27 13.00 20.53 -19.48
C LEU A 27 11.70 21.30 -19.12
N VAL A 28 11.27 21.24 -17.86
CA VAL A 28 10.09 21.98 -17.39
C VAL A 28 10.35 23.49 -17.44
N GLU A 29 11.53 23.96 -17.01
CA GLU A 29 11.91 25.38 -17.06
C GLU A 29 11.93 25.94 -18.47
N GLU A 30 12.49 25.20 -19.44
CA GLU A 30 12.46 25.57 -20.85
C GLU A 30 11.03 25.70 -21.37
N TYR A 31 10.12 24.79 -20.96
CA TYR A 31 8.73 24.85 -21.39
C TYR A 31 7.98 26.04 -20.77
N LEU A 32 8.19 26.30 -19.47
CA LEU A 32 7.59 27.43 -18.77
C LEU A 32 8.05 28.79 -19.32
N ALA A 33 9.29 28.88 -19.83
CA ALA A 33 9.77 30.08 -20.50
C ALA A 33 9.00 30.40 -21.79
N THR A 34 8.40 29.38 -22.42
CA THR A 34 7.63 29.53 -23.67
C THR A 34 6.12 29.64 -23.47
N ASP A 35 5.59 29.23 -22.30
CA ASP A 35 4.16 29.28 -21.96
C ASP A 35 3.94 30.10 -20.67
N PRO A 36 3.66 31.40 -20.78
CA PRO A 36 3.41 32.28 -19.64
C PRO A 36 2.19 31.87 -18.80
N GLU A 37 1.17 31.24 -19.40
CA GLU A 37 0.02 30.75 -18.64
C GLU A 37 0.43 29.59 -17.74
N LEU A 38 1.25 28.68 -18.26
CA LEU A 38 1.76 27.55 -17.50
C LEU A 38 2.71 28.01 -16.39
N ALA A 39 3.52 29.05 -16.64
CA ALA A 39 4.34 29.68 -15.62
C ALA A 39 3.50 30.27 -14.47
N ASN A 40 2.35 30.90 -14.77
CA ASN A 40 1.43 31.38 -13.75
C ASN A 40 0.85 30.24 -12.92
N ILE A 41 0.46 29.12 -13.56
CA ILE A 41 -0.03 27.92 -12.87
C ILE A 41 1.05 27.36 -11.92
N ALA A 42 2.30 27.27 -12.38
CA ALA A 42 3.42 26.82 -11.54
C ALA A 42 3.65 27.75 -10.32
N GLN A 43 3.53 29.07 -10.50
CA GLN A 43 3.62 30.03 -9.40
C GLN A 43 2.46 29.90 -8.41
N ASP A 44 1.24 29.68 -8.89
CA ASP A 44 0.07 29.52 -8.04
C ASP A 44 0.09 28.19 -7.28
N LEU A 45 0.61 27.12 -7.90
CA LEU A 45 0.92 25.86 -7.22
C LEU A 45 1.99 26.08 -6.15
N ALA A 46 3.08 26.79 -6.44
CA ALA A 46 4.11 27.11 -5.45
C ALA A 46 3.59 27.94 -4.26
N LYS A 47 2.62 28.83 -4.50
CA LYS A 47 1.94 29.57 -3.41
C LYS A 47 0.96 28.70 -2.63
N THR A 48 0.33 27.73 -3.28
CA THR A 48 -0.66 26.81 -2.67
C THR A 48 0.01 25.70 -1.88
N GLU A 49 1.19 25.23 -2.31
CA GLU A 49 2.10 24.35 -1.57
C GLU A 49 2.85 25.05 -0.42
N LEU A 50 2.50 26.31 -0.12
CA LEU A 50 2.80 26.95 1.15
C LEU A 50 1.64 26.85 2.19
N PRO A 51 1.07 25.67 2.52
CA PRO A 51 0.68 25.45 3.91
C PRO A 51 2.01 25.31 4.65
N GLY A 52 2.39 26.39 5.35
CA GLY A 52 3.66 26.49 6.04
C GLY A 52 3.98 25.21 6.78
N ASP A 53 5.20 24.72 6.54
CA ASP A 53 5.99 23.94 7.49
C ASP A 53 5.11 23.17 8.47
N ILE A 54 4.36 22.20 7.96
CA ILE A 54 4.01 21.05 8.77
C ILE A 54 5.21 20.15 8.57
N PRO A 55 6.25 20.23 9.42
CA PRO A 55 7.11 19.08 9.56
C PRO A 55 6.15 17.99 10.00
N ILE A 56 5.76 17.09 9.09
CA ILE A 56 5.35 15.78 9.53
C ILE A 56 6.69 15.21 9.97
N PRO A 57 6.99 15.20 11.28
CA PRO A 57 8.16 14.48 11.71
C PRO A 57 7.69 13.03 11.55
N LEU A 58 7.94 12.42 10.40
CA LEU A 58 7.91 10.96 10.29
C LEU A 58 9.10 10.50 11.13
N THR A 59 8.95 10.57 12.45
CA THR A 59 9.76 9.83 13.38
C THR A 59 9.57 8.37 12.98
N LYS A 60 10.67 7.62 12.94
CA LYS A 60 10.61 6.17 12.69
C LYS A 60 9.66 5.45 13.65
N GLU A 61 9.32 6.08 14.78
CA GLU A 61 8.28 5.65 15.69
C GLU A 61 6.88 5.63 15.05
N ASP A 62 6.45 6.68 14.34
CA ASP A 62 5.10 6.75 13.74
C ASP A 62 4.94 5.77 12.56
N GLU A 63 5.98 5.58 11.74
CA GLU A 63 6.00 4.55 10.70
C GLU A 63 5.97 3.12 11.29
N MET A 64 6.67 2.92 12.41
CA MET A 64 6.69 1.64 13.11
C MET A 64 5.35 1.35 13.78
N GLU A 65 4.68 2.35 14.36
CA GLU A 65 3.35 2.19 14.96
C GLU A 65 2.30 1.86 13.91
N ALA A 66 2.26 2.57 12.78
CA ALA A 66 1.37 2.25 11.67
C ALA A 66 1.64 0.83 11.12
N TYR A 67 2.91 0.42 11.03
CA TYR A 67 3.30 -0.92 10.63
C TYR A 67 2.87 -1.98 11.67
N LEU A 68 3.00 -1.71 12.96
CA LEU A 68 2.61 -2.61 14.05
C LEU A 68 1.08 -2.76 14.13
N GLU A 69 0.32 -1.70 13.91
CA GLU A 69 -1.15 -1.74 13.85
C GLU A 69 -1.63 -2.60 12.68
N ALA A 70 -1.06 -2.37 11.48
CA ALA A 70 -1.35 -3.18 10.31
C ALA A 70 -0.98 -4.66 10.53
N LYS A 71 0.20 -4.92 11.11
CA LYS A 71 0.68 -6.28 11.41
C LYS A 71 -0.17 -6.99 12.46
N ARG A 72 -0.70 -6.27 13.46
CA ARG A 72 -1.58 -6.83 14.51
C ARG A 72 -2.89 -7.33 13.93
N LEU A 73 -3.51 -6.57 13.02
CA LEU A 73 -4.74 -6.98 12.33
C LEU A 73 -4.52 -8.20 11.45
N MET A 74 -3.40 -8.24 10.70
CA MET A 74 -3.03 -9.39 9.89
C MET A 74 -2.74 -10.63 10.74
N PHE A 75 -2.00 -10.49 11.84
CA PHE A 75 -1.65 -11.62 12.71
C PHE A 75 -2.89 -12.24 13.36
N ARG A 76 -3.85 -11.43 13.84
CA ARG A 76 -5.11 -11.94 14.39
C ARG A 76 -5.89 -12.74 13.35
N ARG A 77 -6.01 -12.22 12.13
CA ARG A 77 -6.70 -12.92 11.03
C ARG A 77 -6.01 -14.24 10.70
N THR A 78 -4.69 -14.23 10.58
CA THR A 78 -3.89 -15.43 10.30
C THR A 78 -4.01 -16.48 11.40
N VAL A 79 -3.92 -16.10 12.67
CA VAL A 79 -4.06 -17.03 13.81
C VAL A 79 -5.44 -17.67 13.84
N VAL A 80 -6.51 -16.90 13.65
CA VAL A 80 -7.88 -17.45 13.63
C VAL A 80 -8.06 -18.44 12.49
N VAL A 81 -7.57 -18.13 11.29
CA VAL A 81 -7.67 -19.02 10.12
C VAL A 81 -6.89 -20.32 10.35
N VAL A 82 -5.65 -20.23 10.84
CA VAL A 82 -4.81 -21.40 11.13
C VAL A 82 -5.45 -22.28 12.20
N LEU A 83 -6.00 -21.68 13.26
CA LEU A 83 -6.68 -22.41 14.32
C LEU A 83 -7.92 -23.13 13.78
N ALA A 84 -8.75 -22.45 12.98
CA ALA A 84 -9.95 -23.03 12.38
C ALA A 84 -9.62 -24.23 11.47
N ILE A 85 -8.59 -24.10 10.62
CA ILE A 85 -8.11 -25.18 9.76
C ILE A 85 -7.62 -26.37 10.60
N THR A 86 -6.82 -26.09 11.64
CA THR A 86 -6.27 -27.14 12.51
C THR A 86 -7.37 -27.91 13.22
N ILE A 87 -8.36 -27.21 13.77
CA ILE A 87 -9.53 -27.84 14.42
C ILE A 87 -10.34 -28.65 13.40
N GLY A 88 -10.55 -28.13 12.18
CA GLY A 88 -11.25 -28.86 11.12
C GLY A 88 -10.56 -30.17 10.74
N ILE A 89 -9.24 -30.14 10.56
CA ILE A 89 -8.45 -31.34 10.22
C ILE A 89 -8.45 -32.34 11.37
N THR A 90 -8.25 -31.91 12.61
CA THR A 90 -8.25 -32.84 13.75
C THR A 90 -9.62 -33.46 13.98
N THR A 91 -10.70 -32.70 13.82
CA THR A 91 -12.07 -33.20 13.98
C THR A 91 -12.43 -34.23 12.89
N THR A 92 -12.07 -33.95 11.64
CA THR A 92 -12.32 -34.88 10.52
C THR A 92 -11.52 -36.17 10.66
N LEU A 93 -10.25 -36.10 11.08
CA LEU A 93 -9.44 -37.29 11.37
C LEU A 93 -10.01 -38.11 12.53
N ALA A 94 -10.41 -37.47 13.63
CA ALA A 94 -10.98 -38.16 14.79
C ALA A 94 -12.29 -38.88 14.44
N LEU A 95 -13.18 -38.22 13.69
CA LEU A 95 -14.42 -38.83 13.21
C LEU A 95 -14.16 -40.01 12.26
N GLY A 96 -13.18 -39.87 11.37
CA GLY A 96 -12.77 -40.95 10.46
C GLY A 96 -12.27 -42.19 11.21
N LEU A 97 -11.44 -42.00 12.25
CA LEU A 97 -10.95 -43.11 13.08
C LEU A 97 -12.07 -43.77 13.88
N LEU A 98 -12.98 -43.00 14.47
CA LEU A 98 -14.16 -43.54 15.17
C LEU A 98 -15.05 -44.37 14.24
N ALA A 99 -15.32 -43.86 13.03
CA ALA A 99 -16.10 -44.58 12.02
C ALA A 99 -15.40 -45.88 11.58
N MET A 100 -14.08 -45.86 11.41
CA MET A 100 -13.29 -47.03 11.06
C MET A 100 -13.36 -48.12 12.14
N VAL A 101 -13.20 -47.74 13.42
CA VAL A 101 -13.32 -48.67 14.56
C VAL A 101 -14.73 -49.24 14.63
N TRP A 102 -15.76 -48.41 14.51
CA TRP A 102 -17.15 -48.85 14.53
C TRP A 102 -17.43 -49.86 13.41
N TYR A 103 -16.99 -49.57 12.19
CA TYR A 103 -17.17 -50.47 11.04
C TYR A 103 -16.46 -51.82 11.25
N GLY A 104 -15.24 -51.80 11.83
CA GLY A 104 -14.49 -53.01 12.17
C GLY A 104 -15.21 -53.88 13.20
N VAL A 105 -15.72 -53.28 14.28
CA VAL A 105 -16.47 -53.99 15.32
C VAL A 105 -17.78 -54.57 14.77
N PHE A 106 -18.54 -53.79 14.00
CA PHE A 106 -19.79 -54.23 13.39
C PHE A 106 -19.58 -55.45 12.46
N ARG A 107 -18.51 -55.43 11.65
CA ARG A 107 -18.15 -56.55 10.77
C ARG A 107 -17.71 -57.81 11.52
N LEU A 108 -17.15 -57.69 12.73
CA LEU A 108 -16.70 -58.84 13.52
C LEU A 108 -17.84 -59.52 14.29
N VAL A 109 -18.93 -58.79 14.54
CA VAL A 109 -20.10 -59.25 15.30
C VAL A 109 -21.22 -59.77 14.39
N SER A 110 -21.19 -59.43 13.09
CA SER A 110 -22.10 -59.93 12.04
C SER A 110 -21.56 -61.19 11.36
#